data_AF-T5A8G2-F1
#
_entry.id   AF-T5A8G2-F1
#
_cell.length_a   1.000
_cell.length_b   1.000
_cell.length_c   1.000
_cell.angle_alpha   90.00
_cell.angle_beta   90.00
_cell.angle_gamma   90.00
#
_symmetry.space_group_name_H-M   'P 1'
#
loop_
_entity.id
_entity.type
_entity.pdbx_description
1 polymer ?
#
loop_
_entity_poly.entity_id
_entity_poly.type
_entity_poly.pdbx_seq_one_letter_code
_entity_poly.pdbx_strand_id
1 'polypeptide(L)'
;MVARERDRGNTALMWVNDGRPANDPRASAFNERRRCYDLIHDALQHLDTASSREPEMVDGKLTLIATKRLEAYEVVNGSDDEVFHFDLYEWYMQQGWTDRILAIDSPHVVTFLQRLAGSSAEHADLLCRFYTNRSRFFDAAEVQAQLALSDFALGIKDRIRLLSLAKANASVATVGVSRQQQQMLNHTVSESLEIANIQDDLLGRLRMDERIDAEKKTEVEQSLDGKMLELSQVRVPRPTGFGPVLSGCSQAGQLFNEFADNVGYHDVCLLIYHTAGYRNPTTIAATWSNLIQQTHEEIMSRLEGLGPGMPSPPMPYEAVTSKIRNIAHHTSLDSFAFPIQTLLPELCRYAVAYQQDTSIGADPTWPVQLFLALGVSHDMILRVLEDIFDTQDYGFSGMARNRIIETIVYVVNSWVGEARRRGGSGKGGTIGPSVGDLLARCESALPPPGQGSNNGGADLADVRRVLRTLRREVSGLMERVATGSLRFM
;
A
#
# COMPACT_ATOMS: atom_id res chain seq x y z
N MET A 1 16.16 -39.43 33.57
CA MET A 1 16.57 -39.56 35.01
C MET A 1 18.06 -39.30 35.23
N VAL A 2 18.98 -39.93 34.48
CA VAL A 2 20.44 -39.70 34.62
C VAL A 2 20.87 -38.25 34.34
N ALA A 3 20.36 -37.63 33.27
CA ALA A 3 20.68 -36.23 32.94
C ALA A 3 20.32 -35.25 34.07
N ARG A 4 19.10 -35.38 34.63
CA ARG A 4 18.62 -34.58 35.77
C ARG A 4 19.43 -34.80 37.05
N GLU A 5 19.87 -36.02 37.31
CA GLU A 5 20.68 -36.34 38.50
C GLU A 5 22.08 -35.72 38.46
N ARG A 6 22.67 -35.57 37.27
CA ARG A 6 23.99 -34.94 37.10
C ARG A 6 23.96 -33.41 37.22
N ASP A 7 22.79 -32.80 37.04
CA ASP A 7 22.60 -31.36 37.16
C ASP A 7 21.28 -31.05 37.88
N ARG A 8 21.20 -31.43 39.16
CA ARG A 8 20.00 -31.23 40.00
C ARG A 8 19.62 -29.75 40.16
N GLY A 9 20.58 -28.84 39.99
CA GLY A 9 20.38 -27.40 40.06
C GLY A 9 19.82 -26.77 38.79
N ASN A 10 19.60 -27.54 37.71
CA ASN A 10 19.21 -27.04 36.39
C ASN A 10 20.14 -25.90 35.89
N THR A 11 21.43 -26.00 36.19
CA THR A 11 22.43 -25.01 35.76
C THR A 11 22.57 -24.96 34.25
N ALA A 12 22.35 -26.09 33.56
CA ALA A 12 22.30 -26.15 32.10
C ALA A 12 21.15 -25.32 31.52
N LEU A 13 19.98 -25.31 32.17
CA LEU A 13 18.83 -24.53 31.72
C LEU A 13 19.12 -23.02 31.81
N MET A 14 19.74 -22.58 32.91
CA MET A 14 20.14 -21.18 33.06
C MET A 14 21.14 -20.76 31.97
N TRP A 15 22.13 -21.61 31.67
CA TRP A 15 23.12 -21.33 30.62
C TRP A 15 22.49 -21.24 29.23
N VAL A 16 21.52 -22.10 28.91
CA VAL A 16 20.77 -22.03 27.64
C VAL A 16 19.87 -20.80 27.59
N ASN A 17 19.21 -20.44 28.70
CA ASN A 17 18.38 -19.23 28.78
C ASN A 17 19.18 -17.93 28.65
N ASP A 18 20.44 -17.92 29.09
CA ASP A 18 21.36 -16.79 28.95
C ASP A 18 22.02 -16.70 27.55
N GLY A 19 21.59 -17.53 26.58
CA GLY A 19 22.10 -17.47 25.21
C GLY A 19 23.43 -18.19 24.99
N ARG A 20 23.75 -19.21 25.80
CA ARG A 20 24.95 -20.05 25.69
C ARG A 20 26.27 -19.24 25.68
N PRO A 21 26.53 -18.40 26.69
CA PRO A 21 27.74 -17.57 26.75
C PRO A 21 29.02 -18.42 26.65
N ALA A 22 29.97 -17.94 25.85
CA ALA A 22 31.28 -18.57 25.67
C ALA A 22 32.10 -18.51 26.96
N ASN A 23 32.91 -19.54 27.22
CA ASN A 23 33.76 -19.69 28.42
C ASN A 23 33.01 -19.71 29.76
N ASP A 24 31.72 -20.02 29.75
CA ASP A 24 30.92 -20.15 30.97
C ASP A 24 31.06 -21.57 31.56
N PRO A 25 31.38 -21.72 32.87
CA PRO A 25 31.54 -23.03 33.50
C PRO A 25 30.26 -23.89 33.46
N ARG A 26 29.06 -23.28 33.36
CA ARG A 26 27.77 -23.97 33.24
C ARG A 26 27.64 -24.78 31.95
N ALA A 27 28.46 -24.51 30.94
CA ALA A 27 28.53 -25.31 29.71
C ALA A 27 28.89 -26.78 29.98
N SER A 28 29.67 -27.05 31.03
CA SER A 28 30.02 -28.42 31.43
C SER A 28 28.79 -29.25 31.81
N ALA A 29 27.87 -28.69 32.60
CA ALA A 29 26.62 -29.34 32.98
C ALA A 29 25.72 -29.64 31.77
N PHE A 30 25.64 -28.71 30.81
CA PHE A 30 24.94 -28.94 29.55
C PHE A 30 25.57 -30.08 28.75
N ASN A 31 26.90 -30.10 28.60
CA ASN A 31 27.61 -31.14 27.86
C ASN A 31 27.43 -32.53 28.50
N GLU A 32 27.37 -32.62 29.82
CA GLU A 32 27.08 -33.89 30.51
C GLU A 32 25.66 -34.38 30.26
N ARG A 33 24.67 -33.48 30.27
CA ARG A 33 23.29 -33.80 29.90
C ARG A 33 23.20 -34.25 28.44
N ARG A 34 23.85 -33.52 27.53
CA ARG A 34 23.85 -33.79 26.09
C ARG A 34 24.32 -35.21 25.75
N ARG A 35 25.33 -35.74 26.45
CA ARG A 35 25.76 -37.15 26.26
C ARG A 35 24.63 -38.15 26.50
N CYS A 36 23.71 -37.85 27.42
CA CYS A 36 22.53 -38.70 27.65
C CYS A 36 21.51 -38.51 26.52
N TYR A 37 21.38 -37.29 25.99
CA TYR A 37 20.44 -36.97 24.91
C TYR A 37 20.87 -37.58 23.58
N ASP A 38 22.18 -37.57 23.27
CA ASP A 38 22.74 -38.22 22.09
C ASP A 38 22.39 -39.72 22.05
N LEU A 39 22.44 -40.43 23.19
CA LEU A 39 22.01 -41.82 23.28
C LEU A 39 20.50 -42.00 23.04
N ILE A 40 19.69 -41.02 23.43
CA ILE A 40 18.25 -41.01 23.14
C ILE A 40 18.03 -40.79 21.64
N HIS A 41 18.75 -39.88 21.01
CA HIS A 41 18.70 -39.65 19.56
C HIS A 41 19.03 -40.93 18.78
N ASP A 42 20.12 -41.61 19.14
CA ASP A 42 20.52 -42.89 18.53
C ASP A 42 19.43 -43.96 18.69
N ALA A 43 18.85 -44.08 19.89
CA ALA A 43 17.77 -45.03 20.17
C ALA A 43 16.51 -44.74 19.34
N LEU A 44 16.11 -43.47 19.23
CA LEU A 44 14.96 -43.05 18.40
C LEU A 44 15.22 -43.30 16.92
N GLN A 45 16.43 -43.04 16.43
CA GLN A 45 16.79 -43.25 15.03
C GLN A 45 16.77 -44.75 14.67
N HIS A 46 17.30 -45.61 15.54
CA HIS A 46 17.24 -47.06 15.37
C HIS A 46 15.78 -47.56 15.41
N LEU A 47 14.95 -47.00 16.30
CA LEU A 47 13.54 -47.34 16.41
C LEU A 47 12.74 -46.94 15.16
N ASP A 48 12.93 -45.72 14.66
CA ASP A 48 12.28 -45.25 13.42
C ASP A 48 12.74 -46.09 12.21
N THR A 49 14.03 -46.44 12.15
CA THR A 49 14.59 -47.29 11.09
C THR A 49 14.01 -48.71 11.13
N ALA A 50 13.85 -49.28 12.31
CA ALA A 50 13.22 -50.60 12.47
C ALA A 50 11.72 -50.54 12.13
N SER A 51 11.01 -49.54 12.65
CA SER A 51 9.57 -49.36 12.45
C SER A 51 9.21 -49.09 10.98
N SER A 52 10.07 -48.42 10.21
CA SER A 52 9.81 -48.14 8.78
C SER A 52 9.92 -49.38 7.88
N ARG A 53 10.48 -50.49 8.37
CA ARG A 53 10.60 -51.75 7.63
C ARG A 53 9.40 -52.67 7.80
N GLU A 54 8.52 -52.37 8.75
CA GLU A 54 7.34 -53.17 9.06
C GLU A 54 6.06 -52.34 8.89
N PRO A 55 4.93 -52.95 8.49
CA PRO A 55 3.66 -52.24 8.45
C PRO A 55 3.23 -51.81 9.86
N GLU A 56 2.63 -50.62 9.96
CA GLU A 56 2.17 -50.06 11.24
C GLU A 56 1.02 -50.87 11.84
N MET A 57 0.15 -51.41 10.98
CA MET A 57 -0.96 -52.27 11.37
C MET A 57 -0.98 -53.58 10.60
N VAL A 58 -1.32 -54.66 11.31
CA VAL A 58 -1.62 -55.97 10.75
C VAL A 58 -2.94 -56.43 11.36
N ASP A 59 -3.90 -56.84 10.53
CA ASP A 59 -5.25 -57.26 10.95
C ASP A 59 -5.99 -56.27 11.85
N GLY A 60 -5.81 -54.96 11.59
CA GLY A 60 -6.44 -53.88 12.34
C GLY A 60 -5.85 -53.63 13.73
N LYS A 61 -4.73 -54.27 14.09
CA LYS A 61 -4.00 -54.04 15.34
C LYS A 61 -2.62 -53.46 15.04
N LEU A 62 -2.15 -52.59 15.94
CA LEU A 62 -0.78 -52.08 15.90
C LEU A 62 0.22 -53.23 16.05
N THR A 63 1.27 -53.20 15.23
CA THR A 63 2.40 -54.12 15.40
C THR A 63 3.18 -53.81 16.66
N LEU A 64 3.91 -54.79 17.21
CA LEU A 64 4.70 -54.59 18.42
C LEU A 64 5.72 -53.45 18.27
N ILE A 65 6.33 -53.31 17.09
CA ILE A 65 7.28 -52.24 16.82
C ILE A 65 6.59 -50.87 16.76
N ALA A 66 5.37 -50.79 16.22
CA ALA A 66 4.57 -49.58 16.22
C ALA A 66 4.14 -49.18 17.64
N THR A 67 3.75 -50.15 18.48
CA THR A 67 3.44 -49.91 19.90
C THR A 67 4.66 -49.38 20.65
N LYS A 68 5.83 -50.03 20.47
CA LYS A 68 7.09 -49.56 21.09
C LYS A 68 7.48 -48.16 20.63
N ARG A 69 7.26 -47.85 19.34
CA ARG A 69 7.47 -46.50 18.79
C ARG A 69 6.60 -45.49 19.52
N LEU A 70 5.31 -45.77 19.62
CA LEU A 70 4.34 -44.89 20.27
C LEU A 70 4.71 -44.64 21.75
N GLU A 71 4.97 -45.71 22.52
CA GLU A 71 5.39 -45.62 23.92
C GLU A 71 6.70 -44.82 24.10
N ALA A 72 7.68 -45.02 23.21
CA ALA A 72 8.94 -44.28 23.26
C ALA A 72 8.73 -42.77 23.05
N TYR A 73 7.92 -42.39 22.06
CA TYR A 73 7.61 -40.99 21.79
C TYR A 73 6.73 -40.36 22.88
N GLU A 74 5.85 -41.13 23.53
CA GLU A 74 5.11 -40.66 24.70
C GLU A 74 6.04 -40.29 25.85
N VAL A 75 7.08 -41.09 26.12
CA VAL A 75 8.09 -40.78 27.15
C VAL A 75 8.90 -39.54 26.79
N VAL A 76 9.27 -39.39 25.51
CA VAL A 76 10.04 -38.23 25.02
C VAL A 76 9.21 -36.94 25.12
N ASN A 77 7.98 -36.96 24.62
CA ASN A 77 7.09 -35.80 24.60
C ASN A 77 6.56 -35.44 25.98
N GLY A 78 6.36 -36.43 26.87
CA GLY A 78 5.92 -36.25 28.25
C GLY A 78 7.04 -35.89 29.24
N SER A 79 8.27 -35.66 28.79
CA SER A 79 9.38 -35.24 29.64
C SER A 79 9.25 -33.77 30.05
N ASP A 80 9.43 -33.47 31.34
CA ASP A 80 9.47 -32.09 31.88
C ASP A 80 10.84 -31.39 31.72
N ASP A 81 11.82 -32.07 31.11
CA ASP A 81 13.17 -31.52 30.92
C ASP A 81 13.22 -30.61 29.68
N GLU A 82 13.00 -29.31 29.90
CA GLU A 82 13.04 -28.29 28.84
C GLU A 82 14.38 -28.26 28.08
N VAL A 83 15.50 -28.54 28.75
CA VAL A 83 16.83 -28.57 28.11
C VAL A 83 16.93 -29.73 27.14
N PHE A 84 16.35 -30.89 27.51
CA PHE A 84 16.25 -32.03 26.61
C PHE A 84 15.36 -31.71 25.41
N HIS A 85 14.20 -31.06 25.60
CA HIS A 85 13.33 -30.67 24.49
C HIS A 85 14.03 -29.71 23.52
N PHE A 86 14.79 -28.73 24.00
CA PHE A 86 15.55 -27.84 23.12
C PHE A 86 16.62 -28.59 22.31
N ASP A 87 17.37 -29.49 22.93
CA ASP A 87 18.37 -30.32 22.23
C ASP A 87 17.72 -31.26 21.21
N LEU A 88 16.58 -31.86 21.56
CA LEU A 88 15.78 -32.70 20.68
C LEU A 88 15.25 -31.94 19.45
N TYR A 89 14.77 -30.71 19.65
CA TYR A 89 14.28 -29.89 18.54
C TYR A 89 15.43 -29.44 17.64
N GLU A 90 16.59 -29.07 18.19
CA GLU A 90 17.82 -28.82 17.40
C GLU A 90 18.19 -30.05 16.55
N TRP A 91 18.10 -31.24 17.12
CA TRP A 91 18.34 -32.48 16.39
C TRP A 91 17.33 -32.71 15.26
N TYR A 92 16.03 -32.54 15.51
CA TYR A 92 14.99 -32.64 14.48
C TYR A 92 15.22 -31.66 13.32
N MET A 93 15.68 -30.45 13.61
CA MET A 93 16.01 -29.47 12.58
C MET A 93 17.20 -29.91 11.73
N GLN A 94 18.26 -30.44 12.34
CA GLN A 94 19.42 -30.97 11.63
C GLN A 94 19.05 -32.12 10.67
N GLN A 95 18.04 -32.92 11.02
CA GLN A 95 17.51 -33.99 10.17
C GLN A 95 16.50 -33.50 9.11
N GLY A 96 16.11 -32.22 9.13
CA GLY A 96 15.08 -31.66 8.26
C GLY A 96 13.65 -32.08 8.62
N TRP A 97 13.41 -32.61 9.82
CA TRP A 97 12.10 -33.11 10.28
C TRP A 97 11.17 -31.99 10.76
N THR A 98 10.98 -30.97 9.92
CA THR A 98 10.17 -29.79 10.23
C THR A 98 8.71 -30.13 10.53
N ASP A 99 8.11 -31.06 9.80
CA ASP A 99 6.72 -31.49 10.03
C ASP A 99 6.53 -32.11 11.42
N ARG A 100 7.57 -32.80 11.93
CA ARG A 100 7.55 -33.34 13.30
C ARG A 100 7.50 -32.21 14.31
N ILE A 101 8.33 -31.16 14.14
CA ILE A 101 8.31 -29.97 15.02
C ILE A 101 6.94 -29.29 14.98
N LEU A 102 6.34 -29.16 13.78
CA LEU A 102 5.02 -28.56 13.62
C LEU A 102 3.90 -29.35 14.32
N ALA A 103 4.05 -30.67 14.44
CA ALA A 103 3.09 -31.56 15.10
C ALA A 103 3.25 -31.66 16.62
N ILE A 104 4.37 -31.21 17.20
CA ILE A 104 4.63 -31.29 18.65
C ILE A 104 3.67 -30.39 19.43
N ASP A 105 3.02 -30.95 20.44
CA ASP A 105 2.18 -30.22 21.39
C ASP A 105 2.91 -30.11 22.73
N SER A 106 3.79 -29.11 22.84
CA SER A 106 4.56 -28.82 24.05
C SER A 106 4.70 -27.31 24.23
N PRO A 107 4.58 -26.77 25.46
CA PRO A 107 4.85 -25.35 25.69
C PRO A 107 6.31 -24.98 25.37
N HIS A 108 7.24 -25.94 25.47
CA HIS A 108 8.67 -25.71 25.23
C HIS A 108 8.98 -25.45 23.76
N VAL A 109 8.22 -26.02 22.80
CA VAL A 109 8.48 -25.78 21.37
C VAL A 109 8.22 -24.33 20.97
N VAL A 110 7.27 -23.65 21.61
CA VAL A 110 7.02 -22.22 21.37
C VAL A 110 8.22 -21.40 21.82
N THR A 111 8.69 -21.60 23.05
CA THR A 111 9.87 -20.91 23.60
C THR A 111 11.11 -21.15 22.74
N PHE A 112 11.31 -22.38 22.28
CA PHE A 112 12.39 -22.75 21.39
C PHE A 112 12.34 -21.99 20.05
N LEU A 113 11.21 -22.08 19.35
CA LEU A 113 11.03 -21.45 18.03
C LEU A 113 11.10 -19.92 18.11
N GLN A 114 10.62 -19.29 19.19
CA GLN A 114 10.73 -17.85 19.41
C GLN A 114 12.19 -17.39 19.52
N ARG A 115 13.01 -18.13 20.27
CA ARG A 115 14.46 -17.83 20.36
C ARG A 115 15.15 -18.01 19.03
N LEU A 116 14.78 -19.06 18.31
CA LEU A 116 15.39 -19.39 17.04
C LEU A 116 15.00 -18.42 15.93
N ALA A 117 13.77 -17.90 15.94
CA ALA A 117 13.30 -16.88 15.01
C ALA A 117 14.15 -15.60 15.05
N GLY A 118 14.77 -15.28 16.19
CA GLY A 118 15.69 -14.15 16.33
C GLY A 118 17.06 -14.35 15.69
N SER A 119 17.40 -15.55 15.20
CA SER A 119 18.72 -15.85 14.61
C SER A 119 18.72 -15.99 13.08
N SER A 120 17.58 -16.34 12.48
CA SER A 120 17.46 -16.51 11.02
C SER A 120 16.02 -16.33 10.54
N ALA A 121 15.88 -15.78 9.33
CA ALA A 121 14.59 -15.65 8.66
C ALA A 121 13.90 -16.99 8.39
N GLU A 122 14.66 -18.06 8.11
CA GLU A 122 14.10 -19.41 7.90
C GLU A 122 13.43 -19.94 9.17
N HIS A 123 14.03 -19.68 10.33
CA HIS A 123 13.48 -20.09 11.61
C HIS A 123 12.25 -19.28 12.00
N ALA A 124 12.23 -17.99 11.66
CA ALA A 124 11.04 -17.16 11.83
C ALA A 124 9.88 -17.63 10.94
N ASP A 125 10.15 -18.07 9.70
CA ASP A 125 9.13 -18.70 8.83
C ASP A 125 8.57 -19.98 9.45
N LEU A 126 9.43 -20.83 10.03
CA LEU A 126 9.00 -22.04 10.74
C LEU A 126 8.06 -21.72 11.92
N LEU A 127 8.37 -20.69 12.69
CA LEU A 127 7.49 -20.21 13.78
C LEU A 127 6.13 -19.72 13.24
N CYS A 128 6.11 -19.04 12.10
CA CYS A 128 4.86 -18.61 11.46
C CYS A 128 4.01 -19.80 11.02
N ARG A 129 4.63 -20.82 10.42
CA ARG A 129 3.96 -22.08 10.05
C ARG A 129 3.41 -22.80 11.29
N PHE A 130 4.17 -22.78 12.39
CA PHE A 130 3.73 -23.36 13.66
C PHE A 130 2.46 -22.70 14.20
N TYR A 131 2.39 -21.37 14.18
CA TYR A 131 1.21 -20.62 14.63
C TYR A 131 0.00 -20.76 13.70
N THR A 132 0.21 -20.68 12.38
CA THR A 132 -0.88 -20.81 11.40
C THR A 132 -1.54 -22.18 11.45
N ASN A 133 -0.77 -23.27 11.61
CA ASN A 133 -1.32 -24.62 11.80
C ASN A 133 -2.21 -24.75 13.05
N ARG A 134 -2.04 -23.88 14.05
CA ARG A 134 -2.82 -23.83 15.29
C ARG A 134 -3.89 -22.74 15.29
N SER A 135 -4.21 -22.17 14.13
CA SER A 135 -5.16 -21.06 14.00
C SER A 135 -4.81 -19.80 14.83
N ARG A 136 -3.52 -19.64 15.17
CA ARG A 136 -2.97 -18.47 15.87
C ARG A 136 -2.50 -17.41 14.87
N PHE A 137 -3.43 -16.90 14.07
CA PHE A 137 -3.09 -16.01 12.94
C PHE A 137 -2.51 -14.66 13.40
N PHE A 138 -2.98 -14.12 14.52
CA PHE A 138 -2.44 -12.89 15.08
C PHE A 138 -0.96 -13.01 15.44
N ASP A 139 -0.56 -14.06 16.16
CA ASP A 139 0.84 -14.30 16.51
C ASP A 139 1.72 -14.51 15.26
N ALA A 140 1.19 -15.21 14.25
CA ALA A 140 1.88 -15.38 12.97
C ALA A 140 2.11 -14.03 12.26
N ALA A 141 1.10 -13.16 12.26
CA ALA A 141 1.20 -11.83 11.68
C ALA A 141 2.24 -10.96 12.40
N GLU A 142 2.33 -11.03 13.73
CA GLU A 142 3.35 -10.32 14.50
C GLU A 142 4.77 -10.77 14.14
N VAL A 143 5.02 -12.08 14.08
CA VAL A 143 6.33 -12.61 13.70
C VAL A 143 6.70 -12.20 12.27
N GLN A 144 5.76 -12.27 11.33
CA GLN A 144 6.00 -11.86 9.94
C GLN A 144 6.29 -10.36 9.82
N ALA A 145 5.54 -9.52 10.54
CA ALA A 145 5.77 -8.08 10.56
C ALA A 145 7.13 -7.73 11.18
N GLN A 146 7.47 -8.32 12.33
CA GLN A 146 8.77 -8.14 12.97
C GLN A 146 9.91 -8.60 12.06
N LEU A 147 9.75 -9.74 11.39
CA LEU A 147 10.74 -10.24 10.45
C LEU A 147 10.94 -9.27 9.27
N ALA A 148 9.85 -8.73 8.73
CA ALA A 148 9.90 -7.76 7.64
C ALA A 148 10.49 -6.40 8.05
N LEU A 149 10.54 -6.08 9.34
CA LEU A 149 11.13 -4.85 9.89
C LEU A 149 12.52 -5.06 10.51
N SER A 150 12.97 -6.31 10.61
CA SER A 150 14.24 -6.69 11.23
C SER A 150 15.48 -6.23 10.45
N ASP A 151 16.64 -6.36 11.07
CA ASP A 151 17.96 -6.11 10.44
C ASP A 151 18.50 -7.33 9.67
N PHE A 152 17.70 -8.38 9.45
CA PHE A 152 18.13 -9.51 8.63
C PHE A 152 18.40 -9.08 7.18
N ALA A 153 19.33 -9.78 6.53
CA ALA A 153 19.66 -9.58 5.12
C ALA A 153 18.53 -10.12 4.22
N LEU A 154 17.44 -9.35 4.14
CA LEU A 154 16.26 -9.60 3.33
C LEU A 154 16.08 -8.44 2.35
N GLY A 155 15.95 -8.77 1.06
CA GLY A 155 15.65 -7.80 0.01
C GLY A 155 14.23 -7.23 0.16
N ILE A 156 13.96 -6.11 -0.52
CA ILE A 156 12.71 -5.37 -0.32
C ILE A 156 11.48 -6.20 -0.74
N LYS A 157 11.62 -7.04 -1.78
CA LYS A 157 10.54 -7.92 -2.27
C LYS A 157 10.16 -9.01 -1.26
N ASP A 158 11.13 -9.57 -0.57
CA ASP A 158 10.85 -10.55 0.49
C ASP A 158 10.13 -9.90 1.67
N ARG A 159 10.49 -8.66 2.01
CA ARG A 159 9.79 -7.89 3.05
C ARG A 159 8.34 -7.56 2.64
N ILE A 160 8.10 -7.18 1.39
CA ILE A 160 6.74 -7.00 0.83
C ILE A 160 5.93 -8.30 0.93
N ARG A 161 6.53 -9.45 0.57
CA ARG A 161 5.90 -10.76 0.70
C ARG A 161 5.50 -11.05 2.15
N LEU A 162 6.42 -10.84 3.10
CA LEU A 162 6.17 -11.05 4.53
C LEU A 162 5.05 -10.14 5.06
N LEU A 163 5.06 -8.85 4.72
CA LEU A 163 4.02 -7.90 5.12
C LEU A 163 2.65 -8.22 4.49
N SER A 164 2.64 -8.71 3.25
CA SER A 164 1.42 -9.16 2.59
C SER A 164 0.80 -10.37 3.31
N LEU A 165 1.64 -11.34 3.71
CA LEU A 165 1.21 -12.48 4.53
C LEU A 165 0.74 -12.02 5.92
N ALA A 166 1.48 -11.10 6.55
CA ALA A 166 1.11 -10.53 7.85
C ALA A 166 -0.24 -9.83 7.79
N LYS A 167 -0.52 -9.07 6.72
CA LYS A 167 -1.80 -8.39 6.50
C LYS A 167 -2.94 -9.39 6.35
N ALA A 168 -2.73 -10.46 5.58
CA ALA A 168 -3.72 -11.53 5.41
C ALA A 168 -4.04 -12.19 6.75
N ASN A 169 -3.00 -12.57 7.50
CA ASN A 169 -3.14 -13.19 8.83
C ASN A 169 -3.81 -12.25 9.85
N ALA A 170 -3.40 -10.99 9.90
CA ALA A 170 -3.99 -9.97 10.78
C ALA A 170 -5.45 -9.66 10.43
N SER A 171 -5.91 -9.94 9.21
CA SER A 171 -7.31 -9.76 8.79
C SER A 171 -8.23 -10.87 9.29
N VAL A 172 -7.69 -12.00 9.75
CA VAL A 172 -8.46 -13.15 10.24
C VAL A 172 -8.57 -13.11 11.77
N ALA A 173 -9.80 -13.19 12.27
CA ALA A 173 -10.05 -13.18 13.72
C ALA A 173 -9.34 -14.35 14.41
N THR A 174 -8.60 -14.06 15.48
CA THR A 174 -7.90 -15.06 16.29
C THR A 174 -8.52 -15.12 17.68
N VAL A 175 -8.74 -16.34 18.19
CA VAL A 175 -9.35 -16.57 19.51
C VAL A 175 -8.45 -15.97 20.60
N GLY A 176 -9.05 -15.23 21.55
CA GLY A 176 -8.33 -14.62 22.67
C GLY A 176 -7.68 -13.27 22.36
N VAL A 177 -7.75 -12.78 21.12
CA VAL A 177 -7.27 -11.45 20.72
C VAL A 177 -8.44 -10.48 20.58
N SER A 178 -8.31 -9.27 21.13
CA SER A 178 -9.35 -8.25 20.98
C SER A 178 -9.39 -7.70 19.54
N ARG A 179 -10.59 -7.36 19.07
CA ARG A 179 -10.77 -6.74 17.74
C ARG A 179 -9.94 -5.46 17.58
N GLN A 180 -9.78 -4.69 18.65
CA GLN A 180 -8.98 -3.46 18.65
C GLN A 180 -7.50 -3.74 18.40
N GLN A 181 -6.90 -4.71 19.11
CA GLN A 181 -5.51 -5.12 18.89
C GLN A 181 -5.29 -5.62 17.47
N GLN A 182 -6.24 -6.42 16.97
CA GLN A 182 -6.19 -6.94 15.61
C GLN A 182 -6.22 -5.81 14.56
N GLN A 183 -7.09 -4.81 14.74
CA GLN A 183 -7.16 -3.65 13.86
C GLN A 183 -5.89 -2.80 13.91
N MET A 184 -5.30 -2.63 15.10
CA MET A 184 -4.05 -1.90 15.27
C MET A 184 -2.89 -2.56 14.51
N LEU A 185 -2.72 -3.89 14.66
CA LEU A 185 -1.71 -4.62 13.91
C LEU A 185 -1.96 -4.55 12.40
N ASN A 186 -3.21 -4.73 11.96
CA ASN A 186 -3.56 -4.65 10.54
C ASN A 186 -3.23 -3.27 9.93
N HIS A 187 -3.49 -2.20 10.69
CA HIS A 187 -3.16 -0.83 10.30
C HIS A 187 -1.64 -0.64 10.17
N THR A 188 -0.86 -0.97 11.20
CA THR A 188 0.60 -0.84 11.19
C THR A 188 1.25 -1.65 10.06
N VAL A 189 0.77 -2.88 9.83
CA VAL A 189 1.25 -3.71 8.72
C VAL A 189 0.87 -3.12 7.36
N SER A 190 -0.33 -2.53 7.23
CA SER A 190 -0.74 -1.88 5.98
C SER A 190 0.09 -0.64 5.67
N GLU A 191 0.37 0.21 6.65
CA GLU A 191 1.26 1.37 6.49
C GLU A 191 2.66 0.93 6.08
N SER A 192 3.21 -0.09 6.76
CA SER A 192 4.52 -0.66 6.43
C SER A 192 4.54 -1.20 4.98
N LEU A 193 3.49 -1.92 4.58
CA LEU A 193 3.39 -2.46 3.23
C LEU A 193 3.32 -1.36 2.17
N GLU A 194 2.63 -0.25 2.43
CA GLU A 194 2.58 0.90 1.52
C GLU A 194 3.98 1.52 1.34
N ILE A 195 4.73 1.71 2.43
CA ILE A 195 6.11 2.22 2.39
C ILE A 195 7.01 1.28 1.57
N ALA A 196 6.92 -0.02 1.82
CA ALA A 196 7.73 -1.02 1.13
C ALA A 196 7.45 -1.03 -0.38
N ASN A 197 6.18 -0.91 -0.79
CA ASN A 197 5.81 -0.82 -2.20
C ASN A 197 6.33 0.46 -2.87
N ILE A 198 6.28 1.61 -2.18
CA ILE A 198 6.88 2.86 -2.67
C ILE A 198 8.39 2.69 -2.86
N GLN A 199 9.07 2.04 -1.90
CA GLN A 199 10.50 1.78 -1.97
C GLN A 199 10.87 0.84 -3.15
N ASP A 200 10.10 -0.24 -3.39
CA ASP A 200 10.32 -1.16 -4.53
C ASP A 200 10.03 -0.49 -5.89
N ASP A 201 8.97 0.32 -6.01
CA ASP A 201 8.69 1.10 -7.23
C ASP A 201 9.83 2.08 -7.53
N LEU A 202 10.29 2.81 -6.50
CA LEU A 202 11.40 3.74 -6.62
C LEU A 202 12.69 3.04 -7.06
N LEU A 203 13.04 1.90 -6.42
CA LEU A 203 14.17 1.08 -6.81
C LEU A 203 14.06 0.60 -8.27
N GLY A 204 12.88 0.12 -8.68
CA GLY A 204 12.63 -0.31 -10.05
C GLY A 204 12.83 0.80 -11.08
N ARG A 205 12.34 2.01 -10.80
CA ARG A 205 12.49 3.18 -11.68
C ARG A 205 13.94 3.65 -11.76
N LEU A 206 14.62 3.80 -10.62
CA LEU A 206 16.02 4.26 -10.58
C LEU A 206 16.97 3.28 -11.29
N ARG A 207 16.70 1.96 -11.21
CA ARG A 207 17.45 0.95 -11.98
C ARG A 207 17.36 1.20 -13.50
N MET A 208 16.17 1.57 -13.99
CA MET A 208 15.89 1.77 -15.42
C MET A 208 16.14 3.19 -15.91
N ASP A 209 16.37 4.17 -15.03
CA ASP A 209 16.56 5.58 -15.42
C ASP A 209 17.92 5.78 -16.09
N GLU A 210 17.93 6.13 -17.37
CA GLU A 210 19.15 6.37 -18.15
C GLU A 210 19.92 7.62 -17.71
N ARG A 211 19.27 8.54 -16.97
CA ARG A 211 19.88 9.79 -16.47
C ARG A 211 20.81 9.54 -15.27
N ILE A 212 20.82 8.33 -14.71
CA ILE A 212 21.56 7.98 -13.50
C ILE A 212 22.80 7.16 -13.85
N ASP A 213 23.96 7.59 -13.34
CA ASP A 213 25.24 6.91 -13.51
C ASP A 213 25.22 5.48 -12.95
N ALA A 214 25.92 4.55 -13.61
CA ALA A 214 25.94 3.14 -13.21
C ALA A 214 26.48 2.90 -11.78
N GLU A 215 27.45 3.70 -11.34
CA GLU A 215 27.99 3.64 -9.97
C GLU A 215 26.90 4.02 -8.94
N LYS A 216 26.15 5.10 -9.19
CA LYS A 216 25.03 5.53 -8.34
C LYS A 216 23.89 4.51 -8.33
N LYS A 217 23.61 3.85 -9.47
CA LYS A 217 22.61 2.76 -9.51
C LYS A 217 22.96 1.62 -8.56
N THR A 218 24.25 1.29 -8.44
CA THR A 218 24.72 0.25 -7.52
C THR A 218 24.53 0.67 -6.06
N GLU A 219 24.82 1.93 -5.73
CA GLU A 219 24.60 2.50 -4.38
C GLU A 219 23.10 2.57 -4.02
N VAL A 220 22.26 2.99 -4.97
CA VAL A 220 20.79 3.00 -4.84
C VAL A 220 20.27 1.60 -4.57
N GLU A 221 20.75 0.60 -5.32
CA GLU A 221 20.35 -0.79 -5.14
C GLU A 221 20.72 -1.33 -3.76
N GLN A 222 21.95 -1.07 -3.30
CA GLN A 222 22.38 -1.45 -1.94
C GLN A 222 21.57 -0.74 -0.85
N SER A 223 21.10 0.47 -1.11
CA SER A 223 20.36 1.28 -0.14
C SER A 223 18.87 0.94 -0.08
N LEU A 224 18.25 0.63 -1.23
CA LEU A 224 16.80 0.42 -1.35
C LEU A 224 16.40 -1.07 -1.41
N ASP A 225 17.27 -1.99 -1.83
CA ASP A 225 16.98 -3.44 -1.86
C ASP A 225 17.34 -4.13 -0.54
N GLY A 226 16.72 -3.68 0.54
CA GLY A 226 17.08 -4.13 1.88
C GLY A 226 16.08 -3.69 2.93
N LYS A 227 16.61 -3.14 4.04
CA LYS A 227 15.79 -2.66 5.16
C LYS A 227 14.81 -1.58 4.67
N MET A 228 13.60 -1.62 5.21
CA MET A 228 12.63 -0.57 4.96
C MET A 228 13.12 0.75 5.56
N LEU A 229 13.12 1.79 4.76
CA LEU A 229 13.47 3.14 5.21
C LEU A 229 12.23 3.77 5.89
N GLU A 230 12.42 4.35 7.07
CA GLU A 230 11.32 5.00 7.81
C GLU A 230 10.88 6.30 7.14
N LEU A 231 9.59 6.45 6.86
CA LEU A 231 8.98 7.74 6.50
C LEU A 231 8.65 8.57 7.75
N SER A 232 9.60 8.83 8.65
CA SER A 232 9.32 9.79 9.74
C SER A 232 9.28 11.23 9.18
N GLN A 233 8.16 11.94 9.34
CA GLN A 233 7.94 13.37 8.99
C GLN A 233 8.85 14.01 7.91
N VAL A 234 8.37 14.08 6.66
CA VAL A 234 8.94 14.88 5.58
C VAL A 234 9.11 16.34 6.02
N ARG A 235 10.30 16.71 6.50
CA ARG A 235 10.74 18.11 6.63
C ARG A 235 11.35 18.52 5.29
N VAL A 236 10.54 19.15 4.44
CA VAL A 236 11.06 19.88 3.28
C VAL A 236 11.96 21.01 3.81
N PRO A 237 13.22 21.15 3.34
CA PRO A 237 14.06 22.29 3.69
C PRO A 237 13.35 23.58 3.28
N ARG A 238 13.08 24.47 4.24
CA ARG A 238 12.64 25.84 3.90
C ARG A 238 13.77 26.55 3.14
N PRO A 239 13.46 27.41 2.17
CA PRO A 239 14.45 28.31 1.61
C PRO A 239 14.97 29.23 2.75
N THR A 240 16.26 29.08 3.03
CA THR A 240 17.22 29.94 3.74
C THR A 240 16.69 31.08 4.63
N GLY A 241 17.15 31.12 5.90
CA GLY A 241 17.30 32.43 6.56
C GLY A 241 17.42 32.55 8.08
N PHE A 242 17.22 31.55 8.95
CA PHE A 242 17.35 31.77 10.41
C PHE A 242 17.76 30.53 11.22
N GLY A 243 18.96 30.60 11.82
CA GLY A 243 19.33 29.95 13.10
C GLY A 243 19.77 28.47 13.07
N PRO A 244 20.70 28.06 13.96
CA PRO A 244 21.19 26.69 14.02
C PRO A 244 20.16 25.79 14.68
N VAL A 245 19.69 24.77 13.97
CA VAL A 245 18.85 23.71 14.52
C VAL A 245 19.72 22.52 14.90
N LEU A 246 19.53 22.09 16.15
CA LEU A 246 20.15 20.97 16.80
C LEU A 246 20.16 19.71 15.93
N SER A 247 21.34 19.09 15.87
CA SER A 247 21.61 17.76 15.37
C SER A 247 20.67 16.73 16.02
N GLY A 248 19.83 16.16 15.18
CA GLY A 248 18.86 15.12 15.50
C GLY A 248 18.26 14.59 14.19
N CYS A 249 19.12 14.13 13.28
CA CYS A 249 18.69 13.35 12.12
C CYS A 249 18.46 11.90 12.56
N SER A 250 17.45 11.22 12.02
CA SER A 250 17.66 9.90 11.43
C SER A 250 16.42 9.38 10.68
N GLN A 251 16.62 9.08 9.38
CA GLN A 251 15.88 8.16 8.49
C GLN A 251 14.59 8.64 7.80
N ALA A 252 13.84 9.53 8.44
CA ALA A 252 12.72 10.34 7.95
C ALA A 252 12.57 10.71 6.45
N GLY A 253 13.63 11.29 5.89
CA GLY A 253 13.59 12.06 4.65
C GLY A 253 14.40 11.46 3.52
N GLN A 254 14.87 10.21 3.64
CA GLN A 254 15.79 9.63 2.66
C GLN A 254 15.07 9.30 1.35
N LEU A 255 13.96 8.55 1.40
CA LEU A 255 13.16 8.23 0.20
C LEU A 255 12.74 9.50 -0.56
N PHE A 256 12.35 10.56 0.17
CA PHE A 256 11.95 11.83 -0.43
C PHE A 256 13.16 12.66 -0.90
N ASN A 257 14.04 13.08 0.00
CA ASN A 257 15.11 14.04 -0.32
C ASN A 257 16.25 13.42 -1.12
N GLU A 258 16.60 12.16 -0.89
CA GLU A 258 17.77 11.54 -1.55
C GLU A 258 17.39 10.95 -2.91
N PHE A 259 16.20 10.35 -3.02
CA PHE A 259 15.84 9.51 -4.16
C PHE A 259 14.68 10.04 -5.02
N ALA A 260 13.62 10.62 -4.44
CA ALA A 260 12.45 11.05 -5.22
C ALA A 260 12.54 12.50 -5.72
N ASP A 261 12.85 13.46 -4.84
CA ASP A 261 12.85 14.90 -5.15
C ASP A 261 14.03 15.28 -6.05
N ASN A 262 15.24 14.78 -5.74
CA ASN A 262 16.45 15.03 -6.52
C ASN A 262 16.35 14.57 -7.99
N VAL A 263 15.59 13.51 -8.24
CA VAL A 263 15.44 12.90 -9.58
C VAL A 263 14.18 13.43 -10.31
N GLY A 264 13.32 14.16 -9.59
CA GLY A 264 12.08 14.73 -10.13
C GLY A 264 10.98 13.69 -10.33
N TYR A 265 10.86 12.69 -9.46
CA TYR A 265 9.75 11.73 -9.49
C TYR A 265 8.55 12.26 -8.70
N HIS A 266 7.86 13.24 -9.28
CA HIS A 266 6.77 13.96 -8.62
C HIS A 266 5.58 13.06 -8.24
N ASP A 267 5.30 12.00 -9.00
CA ASP A 267 4.27 11.04 -8.66
C ASP A 267 4.62 10.24 -7.40
N VAL A 268 5.87 9.79 -7.26
CA VAL A 268 6.37 9.16 -6.03
C VAL A 268 6.35 10.14 -4.85
N CYS A 269 6.72 11.41 -5.06
CA CYS A 269 6.64 12.44 -4.03
C CYS A 269 5.20 12.59 -3.47
N LEU A 270 4.19 12.56 -4.33
CA LEU A 270 2.78 12.64 -3.91
C LEU A 270 2.34 11.41 -3.11
N LEU A 271 2.80 10.21 -3.48
CA LEU A 271 2.57 9.00 -2.70
C LEU A 271 3.23 9.07 -1.32
N ILE A 272 4.46 9.61 -1.25
CA ILE A 272 5.15 9.85 0.02
C ILE A 272 4.40 10.89 0.88
N TYR A 273 3.87 11.95 0.28
CA TYR A 273 3.07 12.93 1.02
C TYR A 273 1.80 12.31 1.60
N HIS A 274 1.16 11.41 0.87
CA HIS A 274 0.00 10.66 1.35
C HIS A 274 0.35 9.80 2.57
N THR A 275 1.35 8.93 2.44
CA THR A 275 1.73 7.98 3.50
C THR A 275 2.33 8.67 4.73
N ALA A 276 3.05 9.78 4.55
CA ALA A 276 3.60 10.59 5.65
C ALA A 276 2.58 11.55 6.29
N GLY A 277 1.34 11.61 5.78
CA GLY A 277 0.32 12.54 6.26
C GLY A 277 0.70 14.02 6.10
N TYR A 278 1.48 14.36 5.07
CA TYR A 278 1.96 15.71 4.80
C TYR A 278 0.81 16.63 4.34
N ARG A 279 0.74 17.85 4.90
CA ARG A 279 -0.43 18.75 4.74
C ARG A 279 -0.10 20.15 4.23
N ASN A 280 1.04 20.38 3.60
CA ASN A 280 1.34 21.71 3.04
C ASN A 280 0.70 21.85 1.64
N PRO A 281 -0.42 22.61 1.50
CA PRO A 281 -1.15 22.69 0.25
C PRO A 281 -0.33 23.33 -0.87
N THR A 282 0.54 24.29 -0.55
CA THR A 282 1.37 24.99 -1.55
C THR A 282 2.37 24.05 -2.20
N THR A 283 3.06 23.24 -1.39
CA THR A 283 4.02 22.26 -1.89
C THR A 283 3.30 21.16 -2.68
N ILE A 284 2.19 20.62 -2.16
CA ILE A 284 1.41 19.60 -2.86
C ILE A 284 0.92 20.12 -4.23
N ALA A 285 0.38 21.34 -4.29
CA ALA A 285 -0.06 21.94 -5.54
C ALA A 285 1.10 22.13 -6.54
N ALA A 286 2.25 22.63 -6.07
CA ALA A 286 3.43 22.78 -6.92
C ALA A 286 3.94 21.44 -7.47
N THR A 287 3.94 20.38 -6.65
CA THR A 287 4.32 19.03 -7.11
C THR A 287 3.35 18.50 -8.17
N TRP A 288 2.05 18.75 -8.03
CA TRP A 288 1.06 18.40 -9.06
C TRP A 288 1.29 19.17 -10.37
N SER A 289 1.50 20.48 -10.32
CA SER A 289 1.82 21.28 -11.50
C SER A 289 3.08 20.77 -12.20
N ASN A 290 4.14 20.48 -11.44
CA ASN A 290 5.38 19.94 -11.99
C ASN A 290 5.16 18.55 -12.62
N LEU A 291 4.38 17.67 -11.99
CA LEU A 291 4.05 16.36 -12.56
C LEU A 291 3.32 16.48 -13.90
N ILE A 292 2.31 17.35 -13.97
CA ILE A 292 1.51 17.57 -15.19
C ILE A 292 2.42 18.12 -16.30
N GLN A 293 3.23 19.13 -15.98
CA GLN A 293 4.14 19.77 -16.91
C GLN A 293 5.19 18.80 -17.45
N GLN A 294 5.90 18.12 -16.55
CA GLN A 294 6.94 17.15 -16.90
C GLN A 294 6.39 16.02 -17.77
N THR A 295 5.21 15.47 -17.41
CA THR A 295 4.56 14.42 -18.18
C THR A 295 4.20 14.91 -19.59
N HIS A 296 3.69 16.13 -19.72
CA HIS A 296 3.37 16.71 -21.02
C HIS A 296 4.62 16.88 -21.88
N GLU A 297 5.67 17.50 -21.35
CA GLU A 297 6.93 17.75 -22.06
C GLU A 297 7.60 16.45 -22.52
N GLU A 298 7.62 15.43 -21.66
CA GLU A 298 8.17 14.12 -21.99
C GLU A 298 7.44 13.48 -23.18
N ILE A 299 6.11 13.49 -23.19
CA ILE A 299 5.32 12.91 -24.28
C ILE A 299 5.44 13.73 -25.56
N MET A 300 5.47 15.07 -25.45
CA MET A 300 5.69 15.94 -26.60
C MET A 300 7.05 15.68 -27.26
N SER A 301 8.12 15.55 -26.46
CA SER A 301 9.45 15.21 -26.97
C SER A 301 9.47 13.85 -27.68
N ARG A 302 8.75 12.85 -27.13
CA ARG A 302 8.61 11.53 -27.77
C ARG A 302 7.84 11.59 -29.09
N LEU A 303 6.79 12.42 -29.16
CA LEU A 303 6.01 12.64 -30.38
C LEU A 303 6.86 13.32 -31.47
N GLU A 304 7.66 14.31 -31.11
CA GLU A 304 8.58 14.99 -32.03
C GLU A 304 9.71 14.08 -32.52
N GLY A 305 10.19 13.17 -31.65
CA GLY A 305 11.24 12.19 -31.96
C GLY A 305 10.76 10.91 -32.66
N LEU A 306 9.50 10.83 -33.09
CA LEU A 306 8.93 9.63 -33.71
C LEU A 306 9.63 9.28 -35.04
N GLY A 307 10.39 8.18 -35.02
CA GLY A 307 10.98 7.59 -36.22
C GLY A 307 9.97 6.79 -37.07
N PRO A 308 10.26 6.55 -38.37
CA PRO A 308 9.40 5.75 -39.24
C PRO A 308 9.22 4.32 -38.70
N GLY A 309 7.98 3.88 -38.54
CA GLY A 309 7.66 2.51 -38.10
C GLY A 309 7.62 2.30 -36.58
N MET A 310 7.86 3.34 -35.77
CA MET A 310 7.66 3.27 -34.31
C MET A 310 6.18 3.43 -33.95
N PRO A 311 5.69 2.75 -32.90
CA PRO A 311 4.33 2.95 -32.43
C PRO A 311 4.18 4.38 -31.90
N SER A 312 3.08 5.04 -32.25
CA SER A 312 2.75 6.36 -31.71
C SER A 312 2.55 6.25 -30.18
N PRO A 313 3.22 7.08 -29.36
CA PRO A 313 2.92 7.17 -27.95
C PRO A 313 1.48 7.71 -27.74
N PRO A 314 0.92 7.56 -26.52
CA PRO A 314 -0.33 8.21 -26.17
C PRO A 314 -0.22 9.73 -26.29
N MET A 315 -1.36 10.40 -26.45
CA MET A 315 -1.39 11.86 -26.45
C MET A 315 -1.06 12.40 -25.04
N PRO A 316 -0.51 13.64 -24.91
CA PRO A 316 -0.06 14.14 -23.62
C PRO A 316 -1.15 14.12 -22.53
N TYR A 317 -2.38 14.52 -22.88
CA TYR A 317 -3.51 14.47 -21.94
C TYR A 317 -3.86 13.06 -21.46
N GLU A 318 -3.67 12.03 -22.28
CA GLU A 318 -3.91 10.62 -21.92
C GLU A 318 -2.87 10.13 -20.92
N ALA A 319 -1.61 10.50 -21.11
CA ALA A 319 -0.52 10.19 -20.19
C ALA A 319 -0.71 10.90 -18.83
N VAL A 320 -1.07 12.19 -18.85
CA VAL A 320 -1.41 12.95 -17.63
C VAL A 320 -2.60 12.32 -16.91
N THR A 321 -3.66 11.96 -17.65
CA THR A 321 -4.83 11.25 -17.11
C THR A 321 -4.44 9.93 -16.44
N SER A 322 -3.55 9.16 -17.06
CA SER A 322 -3.03 7.91 -16.52
C SER A 322 -2.26 8.12 -15.21
N LYS A 323 -1.37 9.12 -15.16
CA LYS A 323 -0.62 9.48 -13.94
C LYS A 323 -1.53 9.88 -12.79
N ILE A 324 -2.49 10.79 -13.03
CA ILE A 324 -3.46 11.21 -12.02
C ILE A 324 -4.29 10.02 -11.53
N ARG A 325 -4.74 9.15 -12.44
CA ARG A 325 -5.52 7.96 -12.08
C ARG A 325 -4.73 6.99 -11.21
N ASN A 326 -3.47 6.73 -11.56
CA ASN A 326 -2.62 5.85 -10.75
C ASN A 326 -2.44 6.40 -9.33
N ILE A 327 -2.15 7.69 -9.20
CA ILE A 327 -2.03 8.33 -7.87
C ILE A 327 -3.37 8.26 -7.12
N ALA A 328 -4.50 8.54 -7.77
CA ALA A 328 -5.83 8.46 -7.16
C ALA A 328 -6.29 7.03 -6.78
N HIS A 329 -5.66 5.97 -7.32
CA HIS A 329 -5.91 4.60 -6.91
C HIS A 329 -5.04 4.18 -5.71
N HIS A 330 -3.85 4.76 -5.58
CA HIS A 330 -2.95 4.51 -4.44
C HIS A 330 -3.26 5.42 -3.25
N THR A 331 -3.81 6.60 -3.51
CA THR A 331 -4.27 7.55 -2.50
C THR A 331 -5.79 7.50 -2.43
N SER A 332 -6.38 7.73 -1.25
CA SER A 332 -7.81 7.99 -1.20
C SER A 332 -8.13 9.38 -1.75
N LEU A 333 -9.31 9.58 -2.34
CA LEU A 333 -9.79 10.90 -2.79
C LEU A 333 -9.96 11.91 -1.65
N ASP A 334 -9.97 11.45 -0.40
CA ASP A 334 -10.01 12.27 0.82
C ASP A 334 -8.60 12.66 1.31
N SER A 335 -7.55 12.22 0.61
CA SER A 335 -6.19 12.57 0.99
C SER A 335 -5.87 14.04 0.73
N PHE A 336 -5.17 14.67 1.67
CA PHE A 336 -4.56 15.99 1.47
C PHE A 336 -3.60 16.03 0.26
N ALA A 337 -3.01 14.89 -0.12
CA ALA A 337 -2.18 14.76 -1.30
C ALA A 337 -2.98 14.79 -2.62
N PHE A 338 -4.31 14.65 -2.57
CA PHE A 338 -5.22 14.73 -3.73
C PHE A 338 -6.25 15.87 -3.57
N PRO A 339 -5.81 17.14 -3.58
CA PRO A 339 -6.69 18.28 -3.32
C PRO A 339 -7.55 18.63 -4.55
N ILE A 340 -8.77 18.06 -4.64
CA ILE A 340 -9.69 18.29 -5.78
C ILE A 340 -9.90 19.78 -6.06
N GLN A 341 -9.99 20.61 -5.02
CA GLN A 341 -10.25 22.05 -5.12
C GLN A 341 -9.15 22.83 -5.85
N THR A 342 -7.90 22.36 -5.82
CA THR A 342 -6.78 23.01 -6.51
C THR A 342 -6.30 22.22 -7.73
N LEU A 343 -6.39 20.90 -7.70
CA LEU A 343 -5.97 20.03 -8.80
C LEU A 343 -6.90 20.10 -10.01
N LEU A 344 -8.24 20.16 -9.80
CA LEU A 344 -9.17 20.26 -10.93
C LEU A 344 -9.00 21.59 -11.71
N PRO A 345 -8.92 22.78 -11.06
CA PRO A 345 -8.61 24.02 -11.76
C PRO A 345 -7.28 23.96 -12.51
N GLU A 346 -6.23 23.39 -11.88
CA GLU A 346 -4.92 23.22 -12.50
C GLU A 346 -5.00 22.37 -13.78
N LEU A 347 -5.71 21.25 -13.73
CA LEU A 347 -5.88 20.35 -14.87
C LEU A 347 -6.68 20.99 -16.00
N CYS A 348 -7.75 21.72 -15.66
CA CYS A 348 -8.50 22.50 -16.64
C CYS A 348 -7.60 23.56 -17.30
N ARG A 349 -6.73 24.22 -16.51
CA ARG A 349 -5.86 25.30 -17.02
C ARG A 349 -4.82 24.71 -17.97
N TYR A 350 -4.22 23.60 -17.58
CA TYR A 350 -3.36 22.80 -18.45
C TYR A 350 -4.04 22.45 -19.77
N ALA A 351 -5.29 21.96 -19.72
CA ALA A 351 -6.00 21.54 -20.92
C ALA A 351 -6.18 22.68 -21.93
N VAL A 352 -6.53 23.88 -21.44
CA VAL A 352 -6.69 25.08 -22.30
C VAL A 352 -5.35 25.63 -22.76
N ALA A 353 -4.37 25.76 -21.85
CA ALA A 353 -3.07 26.37 -22.15
C ALA A 353 -2.28 25.57 -23.21
N TYR A 354 -2.36 24.24 -23.16
CA TYR A 354 -1.67 23.33 -24.07
C TYR A 354 -2.57 22.77 -25.19
N GLN A 355 -3.76 23.35 -25.39
CA GLN A 355 -4.71 22.95 -26.44
C GLN A 355 -4.98 21.43 -26.44
N GLN A 356 -5.08 20.84 -25.25
CA GLN A 356 -5.38 19.42 -25.09
C GLN A 356 -6.89 19.18 -25.22
N ASP A 357 -7.40 19.45 -26.41
CA ASP A 357 -8.83 19.52 -26.70
C ASP A 357 -9.16 19.08 -28.14
N THR A 358 -10.28 19.54 -28.72
CA THR A 358 -10.72 19.06 -30.03
C THR A 358 -9.71 19.30 -31.15
N SER A 359 -8.81 20.27 -30.98
CA SER A 359 -7.72 20.56 -31.93
C SER A 359 -6.78 19.37 -32.14
N ILE A 360 -6.67 18.49 -31.14
CA ILE A 360 -5.89 17.25 -31.18
C ILE A 360 -6.77 15.99 -31.14
N GLY A 361 -8.09 16.15 -31.34
CA GLY A 361 -9.07 15.06 -31.26
C GLY A 361 -9.49 14.63 -29.85
N ALA A 362 -9.08 15.37 -28.81
CA ALA A 362 -9.49 15.09 -27.44
C ALA A 362 -10.90 15.65 -27.15
N ASP A 363 -11.62 15.02 -26.21
CA ASP A 363 -12.87 15.57 -25.70
C ASP A 363 -12.57 16.81 -24.83
N PRO A 364 -13.12 18.00 -25.13
CA PRO A 364 -12.81 19.24 -24.41
C PRO A 364 -13.17 19.20 -22.91
N THR A 365 -13.98 18.23 -22.49
CA THR A 365 -14.44 18.02 -21.12
C THR A 365 -13.71 16.88 -20.40
N TRP A 366 -12.64 16.32 -21.00
CA TRP A 366 -11.85 15.23 -20.39
C TRP A 366 -11.39 15.47 -18.94
N PRO A 367 -11.05 16.72 -18.49
CA PRO A 367 -10.63 16.92 -17.10
C PRO A 367 -11.72 16.55 -16.11
N VAL A 368 -12.96 16.99 -16.32
CA VAL A 368 -14.08 16.65 -15.42
C VAL A 368 -14.53 15.21 -15.58
N GLN A 369 -14.40 14.64 -16.78
CA GLN A 369 -14.68 13.21 -17.01
C GLN A 369 -13.73 12.33 -16.19
N LEU A 370 -12.45 12.69 -16.10
CA LEU A 370 -11.49 11.99 -15.25
C LEU A 370 -11.94 11.99 -13.78
N PHE A 371 -12.26 13.15 -13.21
CA PHE A 371 -12.69 13.23 -11.81
C PHE A 371 -14.01 12.49 -11.54
N LEU A 372 -14.96 12.55 -12.47
CA LEU A 372 -16.19 11.76 -12.40
C LEU A 372 -15.90 10.25 -12.44
N ALA A 373 -14.99 9.81 -13.33
CA ALA A 373 -14.59 8.41 -13.45
C ALA A 373 -13.84 7.90 -12.20
N LEU A 374 -13.12 8.78 -11.50
CA LEU A 374 -12.50 8.48 -10.20
C LEU A 374 -13.51 8.37 -9.06
N GLY A 375 -14.76 8.83 -9.26
CA GLY A 375 -15.83 8.78 -8.26
C GLY A 375 -16.03 10.06 -7.48
N VAL A 376 -15.45 11.19 -7.93
CA VAL A 376 -15.76 12.50 -7.35
C VAL A 376 -17.19 12.90 -7.71
N SER A 377 -17.96 13.33 -6.70
CA SER A 377 -19.36 13.72 -6.87
C SER A 377 -19.51 14.93 -7.81
N HIS A 378 -20.58 14.95 -8.60
CA HIS A 378 -20.95 16.09 -9.44
C HIS A 378 -21.03 17.42 -8.67
N ASP A 379 -21.57 17.41 -7.44
CA ASP A 379 -21.67 18.60 -6.59
C ASP A 379 -20.30 19.21 -6.27
N MET A 380 -19.33 18.39 -5.84
CA MET A 380 -17.96 18.86 -5.58
C MET A 380 -17.32 19.46 -6.83
N ILE A 381 -17.42 18.78 -7.97
CA ILE A 381 -16.88 19.29 -9.24
C ILE A 381 -17.56 20.61 -9.61
N LEU A 382 -18.89 20.69 -9.47
CA LEU A 382 -19.65 21.88 -9.83
C LEU A 382 -19.29 23.08 -8.94
N ARG A 383 -19.11 22.89 -7.63
CA ARG A 383 -18.67 23.96 -6.72
C ARG A 383 -17.30 24.52 -7.10
N VAL A 384 -16.36 23.64 -7.48
CA VAL A 384 -15.02 24.06 -7.93
C VAL A 384 -15.13 24.82 -9.25
N LEU A 385 -15.92 24.34 -10.22
CA LEU A 385 -16.12 25.05 -11.49
C LEU A 385 -16.86 26.38 -11.32
N GLU A 386 -17.82 26.46 -10.40
CA GLU A 386 -18.53 27.68 -10.04
C GLU A 386 -17.56 28.72 -9.47
N ASP A 387 -16.64 28.31 -8.59
CA ASP A 387 -15.60 29.18 -8.07
C ASP A 387 -14.68 29.71 -9.18
N ILE A 388 -14.22 28.85 -10.10
CA ILE A 388 -13.45 29.27 -11.29
C ILE A 388 -14.25 30.28 -12.14
N PHE A 389 -15.54 30.01 -12.36
CA PHE A 389 -16.41 30.84 -13.18
C PHE A 389 -16.65 32.24 -12.57
N ASP A 390 -16.75 32.31 -11.25
CA ASP A 390 -17.03 33.54 -10.50
C ASP A 390 -15.78 34.39 -10.26
N THR A 391 -14.68 33.74 -9.88
CA THR A 391 -13.40 34.42 -9.63
C THR A 391 -12.72 34.89 -10.90
N GLN A 392 -13.10 34.34 -12.06
CA GLN A 392 -12.40 34.53 -13.33
C GLN A 392 -10.91 34.23 -13.20
N ASP A 393 -10.60 33.10 -12.54
CA ASP A 393 -9.25 32.68 -12.22
C ASP A 393 -8.31 32.75 -13.45
N TYR A 394 -7.02 32.95 -13.18
CA TYR A 394 -6.00 33.16 -14.20
C TYR A 394 -6.02 32.01 -15.23
N GLY A 395 -6.25 32.36 -16.50
CA GLY A 395 -6.39 31.40 -17.60
C GLY A 395 -7.83 31.16 -18.08
N PHE A 396 -8.84 31.61 -17.33
CA PHE A 396 -10.26 31.45 -17.69
C PHE A 396 -11.02 32.77 -17.82
N SER A 397 -10.32 33.81 -18.28
CA SER A 397 -10.90 35.12 -18.57
C SER A 397 -11.19 35.30 -20.07
N GLY A 398 -12.00 36.30 -20.42
CA GLY A 398 -12.37 36.59 -21.81
C GLY A 398 -13.07 35.41 -22.49
N MET A 399 -12.61 35.03 -23.70
CA MET A 399 -13.22 33.93 -24.47
C MET A 399 -12.96 32.55 -23.85
N ALA A 400 -11.90 32.37 -23.07
CA ALA A 400 -11.60 31.10 -22.40
C ALA A 400 -12.67 30.74 -21.34
N ARG A 401 -13.43 31.73 -20.86
CA ARG A 401 -14.58 31.53 -19.97
C ARG A 401 -15.66 30.66 -20.60
N ASN A 402 -15.81 30.69 -21.93
CA ASN A 402 -16.75 29.84 -22.65
C ASN A 402 -16.45 28.35 -22.45
N ARG A 403 -15.17 27.99 -22.26
CA ARG A 403 -14.77 26.62 -21.96
C ARG A 403 -15.28 26.16 -20.60
N ILE A 404 -15.18 27.01 -19.58
CA ILE A 404 -15.71 26.70 -18.25
C ILE A 404 -17.23 26.55 -18.30
N ILE A 405 -17.92 27.39 -19.07
CA ILE A 405 -19.38 27.26 -19.26
C ILE A 405 -19.73 25.92 -19.92
N GLU A 406 -19.02 25.52 -20.98
CA GLU A 406 -19.19 24.20 -21.61
C GLU A 406 -18.98 23.06 -20.61
N THR A 407 -17.91 23.13 -19.80
CA THR A 407 -17.59 22.13 -18.78
C THR A 407 -18.67 22.06 -17.69
N ILE A 408 -19.18 23.21 -17.21
CA ILE A 408 -20.30 23.26 -16.25
C ILE A 408 -21.55 22.60 -16.85
N VAL A 409 -21.89 22.95 -18.09
CA VAL A 409 -23.04 22.39 -18.81
C VAL A 409 -22.89 20.87 -18.94
N TYR A 410 -21.70 20.37 -19.26
CA TYR A 410 -21.41 18.94 -19.32
C TYR A 410 -21.65 18.24 -17.96
N VAL A 411 -21.09 18.77 -16.88
CA VAL A 411 -21.21 18.18 -15.54
C VAL A 411 -22.68 18.16 -15.09
N VAL A 412 -23.43 19.24 -15.30
CA VAL A 412 -24.85 19.29 -14.94
C VAL A 412 -25.66 18.32 -15.80
N ASN A 413 -25.37 18.21 -17.10
CA ASN A 413 -26.03 17.24 -17.97
C ASN A 413 -25.79 15.80 -17.51
N SER A 414 -24.54 15.47 -17.17
CA SER A 414 -24.17 14.17 -16.61
C SER A 414 -24.91 13.90 -15.30
N TRP A 415 -25.00 14.90 -14.41
CA TRP A 415 -25.68 14.77 -13.12
C TRP A 415 -27.18 14.55 -13.26
N VAL A 416 -27.85 15.32 -14.14
CA VAL A 416 -29.27 15.14 -14.46
C VAL A 416 -29.52 13.75 -15.05
N GLY A 417 -28.65 13.29 -15.96
CA GLY A 417 -28.70 11.95 -16.52
C GLY A 417 -28.57 10.86 -15.45
N GLU A 418 -27.67 11.03 -14.48
CA GLU A 418 -27.54 10.12 -13.35
C GLU A 418 -28.74 10.14 -12.40
N ALA A 419 -29.25 11.33 -12.05
CA ALA A 419 -30.45 11.47 -11.21
C ALA A 419 -31.66 10.78 -11.86
N ARG A 420 -31.80 10.86 -13.19
CA ARG A 420 -32.82 10.13 -13.95
C ARG A 420 -32.64 8.62 -13.85
N ARG A 421 -31.41 8.12 -14.06
CA ARG A 421 -31.12 6.68 -13.98
C ARG A 421 -31.37 6.11 -12.59
N ARG A 422 -31.06 6.86 -11.53
CA ARG A 422 -31.24 6.42 -10.13
C ARG A 422 -32.65 6.65 -9.57
N GLY A 423 -33.50 7.44 -10.24
CA GLY A 423 -34.84 7.75 -9.77
C GLY A 423 -34.91 8.69 -8.57
N GLY A 424 -33.84 9.42 -8.25
CA GLY A 424 -33.76 10.31 -7.08
C GLY A 424 -32.35 10.86 -6.82
N SER A 425 -32.18 11.57 -5.70
CA SER A 425 -30.89 12.13 -5.28
C SER A 425 -29.88 11.03 -4.95
N GLY A 426 -28.72 11.05 -5.60
CA GLY A 426 -27.61 10.14 -5.33
C GLY A 426 -26.81 10.50 -4.07
N LYS A 427 -25.76 9.73 -3.78
CA LYS A 427 -24.73 10.12 -2.79
C LYS A 427 -23.95 11.31 -3.36
N GLY A 428 -23.80 12.38 -2.57
CA GLY A 428 -22.95 13.52 -2.93
C GLY A 428 -23.67 14.77 -3.44
N GLY A 429 -24.85 15.10 -2.92
CA GLY A 429 -25.55 16.37 -3.17
C GLY A 429 -26.86 16.23 -3.95
N THR A 430 -27.70 17.27 -3.88
CA THR A 430 -28.97 17.34 -4.60
C THR A 430 -28.93 18.46 -5.63
N ILE A 431 -29.47 18.22 -6.82
CA ILE A 431 -29.71 19.28 -7.80
C ILE A 431 -30.73 20.25 -7.20
N GLY A 432 -30.25 21.42 -6.77
CA GLY A 432 -31.02 22.43 -6.07
C GLY A 432 -31.10 23.76 -6.81
N PRO A 433 -31.72 24.80 -6.19
CA PRO A 433 -31.86 26.13 -6.78
C PRO A 433 -30.54 26.75 -7.23
N SER A 434 -29.46 26.54 -6.47
CA SER A 434 -28.12 27.05 -6.79
C SER A 434 -27.62 26.58 -8.17
N VAL A 435 -27.95 25.34 -8.57
CA VAL A 435 -27.58 24.81 -9.90
C VAL A 435 -28.36 25.54 -10.99
N GLY A 436 -29.64 25.82 -10.76
CA GLY A 436 -30.48 26.59 -11.68
C GLY A 436 -29.97 28.03 -11.85
N ASP A 437 -29.58 28.67 -10.74
CA ASP A 437 -29.01 30.01 -10.74
C ASP A 437 -27.65 30.04 -11.46
N LEU A 438 -26.77 29.08 -11.19
CA LEU A 438 -25.50 28.93 -11.89
C LEU A 438 -25.68 28.79 -13.41
N LEU A 439 -26.61 27.95 -13.86
CA LEU A 439 -26.93 27.82 -15.29
C LEU A 439 -27.46 29.13 -15.89
N ALA A 440 -28.27 29.90 -15.15
CA ALA A 440 -28.75 31.20 -15.60
C ALA A 440 -27.62 32.24 -15.72
N ARG A 441 -26.68 32.24 -14.77
CA ARG A 441 -25.46 33.07 -14.84
C ARG A 441 -24.59 32.66 -16.03
N CYS A 442 -24.44 31.36 -16.29
CA CYS A 442 -23.73 30.84 -17.46
C CYS A 442 -24.37 31.29 -18.78
N GLU A 443 -25.70 31.23 -18.92
CA GLU A 443 -26.39 31.70 -20.13
C GLU A 443 -26.15 33.20 -20.37
N SER A 444 -26.20 33.98 -19.29
CA SER A 444 -26.02 35.43 -19.34
C SER A 444 -24.57 35.83 -19.64
N ALA A 445 -23.62 34.96 -19.30
CA ALA A 445 -22.19 35.14 -19.56
C ALA A 445 -21.77 34.76 -20.99
N LEU A 446 -22.55 33.93 -21.69
CA LEU A 446 -22.26 33.57 -23.07
C LEU A 446 -22.41 34.80 -24.00
N PRO A 447 -21.55 34.93 -25.03
CA PRO A 447 -21.68 36.00 -26.00
C PRO A 447 -23.01 35.86 -26.78
N PRO A 448 -23.49 36.95 -27.42
CA PRO A 448 -24.70 36.91 -28.24
C PRO A 448 -24.61 35.86 -29.37
N PRO A 449 -25.74 35.32 -29.86
CA PRO A 449 -25.75 34.39 -30.99
C PRO A 449 -25.00 34.97 -32.20
N GLY A 450 -24.11 34.17 -32.79
CA GLY A 450 -23.26 34.60 -33.91
C GLY A 450 -22.03 35.42 -33.51
N GLN A 451 -21.79 35.66 -32.22
CA GLN A 451 -20.60 36.34 -31.70
C GLN A 451 -19.82 35.44 -30.75
N GLY A 452 -18.50 35.69 -30.68
CA GLY A 452 -17.56 34.94 -29.85
C GLY A 452 -17.21 33.56 -30.41
N SER A 453 -16.25 32.90 -29.76
CA SER A 453 -15.84 31.54 -30.08
C SER A 453 -15.54 30.75 -28.80
N ASN A 454 -15.53 29.43 -28.93
CA ASN A 454 -15.06 28.51 -27.91
C ASN A 454 -13.91 27.69 -28.51
N ASN A 455 -12.74 28.30 -28.63
CA ASN A 455 -11.60 27.69 -29.32
C ASN A 455 -11.28 26.34 -28.67
N GLY A 456 -11.25 25.28 -29.48
CA GLY A 456 -10.97 23.91 -29.06
C GLY A 456 -12.12 23.19 -28.32
N GLY A 457 -13.28 23.84 -28.17
CA GLY A 457 -14.47 23.27 -27.53
C GLY A 457 -15.65 23.17 -28.48
N ALA A 458 -16.83 22.81 -27.98
CA ALA A 458 -18.05 22.74 -28.78
C ALA A 458 -18.52 24.12 -29.29
N ASP A 459 -19.27 24.12 -30.39
CA ASP A 459 -19.92 25.31 -30.93
C ASP A 459 -20.83 25.97 -29.86
N LEU A 460 -20.71 27.28 -29.71
CA LEU A 460 -21.51 28.05 -28.75
C LEU A 460 -23.01 27.94 -29.00
N ALA A 461 -23.46 27.70 -30.24
CA ALA A 461 -24.85 27.42 -30.54
C ALA A 461 -25.32 26.10 -29.91
N ASP A 462 -24.47 25.06 -29.94
CA ASP A 462 -24.74 23.78 -29.31
C ASP A 462 -24.70 23.88 -27.79
N VAL A 463 -23.69 24.55 -27.22
CA VAL A 463 -23.60 24.80 -25.77
C VAL A 463 -24.85 25.52 -25.28
N ARG A 464 -25.30 26.57 -26.00
CA ARG A 464 -26.53 27.32 -25.66
C ARG A 464 -27.78 26.45 -25.75
N ARG A 465 -27.88 25.55 -26.75
CA ARG A 465 -29.00 24.62 -26.89
C ARG A 465 -29.07 23.64 -25.72
N VAL A 466 -27.94 23.03 -25.35
CA VAL A 466 -27.86 22.10 -24.22
C VAL A 466 -28.17 22.83 -22.91
N LEU A 467 -27.55 23.99 -22.67
CA LEU A 467 -27.78 24.79 -21.47
C LEU A 467 -29.27 25.11 -21.27
N ARG A 468 -29.97 25.60 -22.31
CA ARG A 468 -31.41 25.90 -22.23
C ARG A 468 -32.26 24.68 -21.93
N THR A 469 -31.87 23.52 -22.47
CA THR A 469 -32.54 22.25 -22.18
C THR A 469 -32.35 21.89 -20.72
N LEU A 470 -31.11 21.94 -20.21
CA LEU A 470 -30.79 21.65 -18.82
C LEU A 470 -31.51 22.58 -17.84
N ARG A 471 -31.61 23.88 -18.14
CA ARG A 471 -32.35 24.81 -17.27
C ARG A 471 -33.79 24.36 -17.06
N ARG A 472 -34.48 23.96 -18.14
CA ARG A 472 -35.86 23.45 -18.07
C ARG A 472 -35.93 22.15 -17.28
N GLU A 473 -34.97 21.24 -17.49
CA GLU A 473 -34.91 19.96 -16.80
C GLU A 473 -34.64 20.11 -15.29
N VAL A 474 -33.70 20.97 -14.92
CA VAL A 474 -33.36 21.28 -13.53
C VAL A 474 -34.55 21.94 -12.84
N SER A 475 -35.21 22.92 -13.46
CA SER A 475 -36.45 23.50 -12.92
C SER A 475 -37.55 22.45 -12.71
N GLY A 476 -37.77 21.57 -13.68
CA GLY A 476 -38.75 20.49 -13.56
C GLY A 476 -38.40 19.46 -12.48
N LEU A 477 -37.12 19.18 -12.24
CA LEU A 477 -36.66 18.34 -11.13
C LEU A 477 -36.93 19.01 -9.78
N MET A 478 -36.66 20.32 -9.66
CA MET A 478 -36.92 21.08 -8.43
C MET A 478 -38.41 21.10 -8.06
N GLU A 479 -39.30 21.27 -9.04
CA GLU A 479 -40.76 21.21 -8.83
C GLU A 479 -41.22 19.83 -8.33
N ARG A 480 -40.61 18.75 -8.83
CA ARG A 480 -40.91 17.36 -8.40
C ARG A 480 -40.42 17.06 -6.99
N VAL A 481 -39.29 17.64 -6.58
CA VAL A 481 -38.77 17.55 -5.21
C VAL A 481 -39.70 18.29 -4.25
N ALA A 482 -40.14 19.51 -4.60
CA ALA A 482 -41.06 20.31 -3.78
C ALA A 482 -42.46 19.66 -3.61
N THR A 483 -42.89 18.84 -4.57
CA THR A 483 -44.20 18.17 -4.56
C THR A 483 -44.18 16.77 -3.92
N GLY A 484 -43.06 16.34 -3.33
CA GLY A 484 -42.97 15.07 -2.59
C GLY A 484 -43.05 13.80 -3.44
N SER A 485 -42.84 13.91 -4.77
CA SER A 485 -43.04 12.80 -5.71
C SER A 485 -41.86 11.82 -5.81
N LEU A 486 -40.75 12.07 -5.12
CA LEU A 486 -39.63 11.12 -5.00
C LEU A 486 -39.92 10.14 -3.85
N ARG A 487 -40.71 9.09 -4.14
CA ARG A 487 -40.82 7.94 -3.24
C ARG A 487 -39.50 7.17 -3.27
N PHE A 488 -38.74 7.25 -2.18
CA PHE A 488 -37.63 6.36 -1.90
C PHE A 488 -38.15 4.92 -1.79
N MET A 489 -37.57 3.99 -2.55
CA MET A 489 -37.53 2.56 -2.23
C MET A 489 -36.11 2.19 -1.83
#